data_AF-A0A7J6PQZ9-F1
#
_entry.id   AF-A0A7J6PQZ9-F1
#
_cell.length_a   1.000
_cell.length_b   1.000
_cell.length_c   1.000
_cell.angle_alpha   90.00
_cell.angle_beta   90.00
_cell.angle_gamma   90.00
#
_symmetry.space_group_name_H-M   'P 1'
#
loop_
_entity.id
_entity.type
_entity.pdbx_description
1 polymer ?
#
loop_
_entity_poly.entity_id
_entity_poly.type
_entity_poly.pdbx_seq_one_letter_code
_entity_poly.pdbx_strand_id
1 'polypeptide(L)'
;MPLSLPPPPLLVVVVASTSLVCFAQSATYPMDTESVILPELPTAAARRRLQSGEDPTLASLDEAIKELSFATDTLWLLLCGALIFFMQIGFTSLEVGSVRIASVESILLKNVLDICVGGFCWWATGFAIAYSLHESQHAFFGQGLLSWPRDSTNPAAGTFSLSEWFFHWGYSTTAATIVSGGIAERTRVESYLIYSAIMVGVIYPLVVSWTWNPDGWLRTSFDSPYYDYAGSGVIHLTGGIGALTGAVVLGPRSGRFKEG
;
A
#
# COMPACT_ATOMS: atom_id res chain seq x y z
N MET A 1 -49.85 -8.33 -3.66
CA MET A 1 -49.32 -7.33 -2.70
C MET A 1 -47.82 -7.58 -2.60
N PRO A 2 -46.95 -6.86 -3.34
CA PRO A 2 -45.52 -7.09 -3.26
C PRO A 2 -44.95 -6.32 -2.06
N LEU A 3 -44.24 -7.02 -1.17
CA LEU A 3 -43.50 -6.40 -0.08
C LEU A 3 -42.33 -5.57 -0.66
N SER A 4 -42.44 -4.24 -0.54
CA SER A 4 -41.34 -3.31 -0.77
C SER A 4 -40.39 -3.36 0.42
N LEU A 5 -39.24 -4.01 0.27
CA LEU A 5 -38.14 -3.85 1.23
C LEU A 5 -37.48 -2.48 1.01
N PRO A 6 -37.18 -1.72 2.09
CA PRO A 6 -36.49 -0.44 1.96
C PRO A 6 -35.05 -0.64 1.49
N PRO A 7 -34.46 0.32 0.73
CA PRO A 7 -33.08 0.24 0.31
C PRO A 7 -32.14 0.28 1.53
N PRO A 8 -31.02 -0.45 1.52
CA PRO A 8 -30.04 -0.35 2.59
C PRO A 8 -29.41 1.05 2.61
N PRO A 9 -29.06 1.58 3.79
CA PRO A 9 -28.48 2.90 3.91
C PRO A 9 -27.11 2.95 3.23
N LEU A 10 -27.06 3.71 2.15
CA LEU A 10 -25.87 4.07 1.38
C LEU A 10 -25.18 5.22 2.15
N LEU A 11 -24.52 4.92 3.28
CA LEU A 11 -23.74 5.91 3.99
C LEU A 11 -22.65 5.24 4.85
N VAL A 12 -21.42 5.74 4.70
CA VAL A 12 -20.28 5.60 5.62
C VAL A 12 -19.39 4.35 5.45
N VAL A 13 -18.66 4.23 4.33
CA VAL A 13 -17.37 3.50 4.33
C VAL A 13 -16.25 4.23 3.54
N VAL A 14 -16.57 5.12 2.60
CA VAL A 14 -15.56 5.65 1.65
C VAL A 14 -14.73 6.84 2.19
N VAL A 15 -15.03 7.39 3.37
CA VAL A 15 -14.33 8.61 3.88
C VAL A 15 -13.44 8.36 5.10
N ALA A 16 -13.39 7.14 5.65
CA ALA A 16 -12.67 6.89 6.90
C ALA A 16 -11.15 6.66 6.75
N SER A 17 -10.65 6.29 5.56
CA SER A 17 -9.22 5.94 5.40
C SER A 17 -8.29 7.15 5.23
N THR A 18 -8.76 8.29 4.72
CA THR A 18 -7.92 9.50 4.55
C THR A 18 -7.82 10.35 5.82
N SER A 19 -8.73 10.17 6.79
CA SER A 19 -8.73 10.94 8.03
C SER A 19 -8.01 10.24 9.19
N LEU A 20 -7.86 8.90 9.15
CA LEU A 20 -7.15 8.18 10.22
C LEU A 20 -5.63 8.40 10.19
N VAL A 21 -5.05 8.73 9.03
CA VAL A 21 -3.61 9.00 8.90
C VAL A 21 -3.25 10.42 9.41
N CYS A 22 -4.22 11.34 9.46
CA CYS A 22 -4.01 12.72 9.89
C CYS A 22 -4.12 12.95 11.40
N PHE A 23 -4.42 11.93 12.22
CA PHE A 23 -4.74 12.11 13.65
C PHE A 23 -3.75 11.52 14.66
N ALA A 24 -2.56 11.09 14.25
CA ALA A 24 -1.61 10.44 15.16
C ALA A 24 -0.29 11.22 15.32
N GLN A 25 -0.38 12.52 15.65
CA GLN A 25 0.74 13.22 16.27
C GLN A 25 0.27 14.07 17.45
N SER A 26 -0.35 13.41 18.42
CA SER A 26 -0.43 13.88 19.81
C SER A 26 -0.94 12.74 20.69
N ALA A 27 -0.05 11.84 21.11
CA ALA A 27 -0.38 10.86 22.13
C ALA A 27 0.67 10.94 23.25
N THR A 28 0.40 11.83 24.20
CA THR A 28 0.91 11.73 25.57
C THR A 28 0.41 10.42 26.19
N TYR A 29 1.35 9.60 26.66
CA TYR A 29 1.17 8.39 27.49
C TYR A 29 0.50 8.73 28.83
N PRO A 30 -0.30 7.83 29.42
CA PRO A 30 0.24 6.63 30.08
C PRO A 30 -0.57 5.35 29.81
N MET A 31 0.01 4.17 30.05
CA MET A 31 -0.64 3.05 30.75
C MET A 31 0.30 1.84 30.80
N ASP A 32 0.22 1.18 31.94
CA ASP A 32 1.16 0.19 32.47
C ASP A 32 0.90 -1.24 31.95
N THR A 33 1.96 -2.04 31.97
CA THR A 33 2.12 -3.52 32.03
C THR A 33 0.84 -4.39 31.98
N GLU A 34 0.73 -5.46 31.17
CA GLU A 34 1.57 -6.67 31.22
C GLU A 34 1.20 -7.65 30.06
N SER A 35 2.16 -8.51 29.67
CA SER A 35 2.01 -9.75 28.87
C SER A 35 1.68 -9.66 27.36
N VAL A 36 2.68 -9.27 26.56
CA VAL A 36 2.76 -9.69 25.15
C VAL A 36 4.08 -10.44 24.94
N ILE A 37 3.97 -11.71 24.56
CA ILE A 37 5.10 -12.59 24.27
C ILE A 37 5.77 -12.09 22.98
N LEU A 38 6.88 -11.38 23.12
CA LEU A 38 7.72 -10.95 22.00
C LEU A 38 8.84 -11.99 21.76
N PRO A 39 9.21 -12.26 20.49
CA PRO A 39 10.31 -13.16 20.15
C PRO A 39 11.62 -12.65 20.75
N GLU A 40 12.56 -13.55 21.07
CA GLU A 40 13.78 -13.25 21.82
C GLU A 40 14.56 -12.03 21.27
N LEU A 41 14.30 -10.85 21.84
CA LEU A 41 15.14 -9.66 21.76
C LEU A 41 16.56 -10.02 22.21
N PRO A 42 17.62 -9.28 21.81
CA PRO A 42 19.02 -9.50 22.20
C PRO A 42 19.20 -9.24 23.70
N THR A 43 18.65 -10.15 24.49
CA THR A 43 18.37 -9.98 25.92
C THR A 43 19.56 -10.38 26.76
N ALA A 44 20.55 -11.09 26.22
CA ALA A 44 21.75 -11.42 26.98
C ALA A 44 22.55 -10.15 27.36
N ALA A 45 22.68 -9.18 26.44
CA ALA A 45 23.39 -7.94 26.71
C ALA A 45 22.56 -6.96 27.54
N ALA A 46 21.28 -6.77 27.20
CA ALA A 46 20.38 -5.89 27.92
C ALA A 46 20.11 -6.36 29.38
N ARG A 47 19.95 -7.67 29.58
CA ARG A 47 19.73 -8.27 30.92
C ARG A 47 20.99 -8.23 31.80
N ARG A 48 22.18 -8.30 31.20
CA ARG A 48 23.46 -8.17 31.91
C ARG A 48 23.73 -6.74 32.40
N ARG A 49 23.28 -5.73 31.64
CA ARG A 49 23.40 -4.30 32.00
C ARG A 49 22.44 -3.88 33.11
N LEU A 50 21.23 -4.45 33.14
CA LEU A 50 20.31 -4.27 34.27
C LEU A 50 20.84 -4.87 35.58
N GLN A 51 21.70 -5.90 35.50
CA GLN A 51 22.32 -6.55 36.66
C GLN A 51 23.59 -5.87 37.16
N SER A 52 24.24 -5.00 36.38
CA SER A 52 25.53 -4.40 36.74
C SER A 52 25.42 -3.12 37.58
N GLY A 53 24.22 -2.57 37.79
CA GLY A 53 24.02 -1.36 38.61
C GLY A 53 24.82 -0.14 38.11
N GLU A 54 25.18 -0.13 36.84
CA GLU A 54 25.95 0.92 36.20
C GLU A 54 24.98 2.01 35.73
N ASP A 55 25.15 3.25 36.21
CA ASP A 55 24.30 4.36 35.84
C ASP A 55 24.26 4.50 34.30
N PRO A 56 23.07 4.65 33.69
CA PRO A 56 22.95 4.71 32.25
C PRO A 56 23.75 5.91 31.72
N THR A 57 24.82 5.61 30.97
CA THR A 57 25.57 6.64 30.25
C THR A 57 24.66 7.28 29.19
N LEU A 58 24.86 8.57 28.90
CA LEU A 58 24.08 9.27 27.86
C LEU A 58 24.10 8.52 26.52
N ALA A 59 25.23 7.89 26.18
CA ALA A 59 25.37 7.05 24.99
C ALA A 59 24.49 5.79 25.04
N SER A 60 24.38 5.13 26.21
CA SER A 60 23.50 3.96 26.36
C SER A 60 22.02 4.31 26.31
N LEU A 61 21.65 5.50 26.79
CA LEU A 61 20.27 6.01 26.72
C LEU A 61 19.91 6.37 25.27
N ASP A 62 20.82 7.01 24.54
CA ASP A 62 20.64 7.35 23.12
C ASP A 62 20.44 6.11 22.25
N GLU A 63 21.23 5.05 22.47
CA GLU A 63 21.06 3.77 21.77
C GLU A 63 19.73 3.09 22.13
N ALA A 64 19.33 3.09 23.40
CA ALA A 64 18.04 2.53 23.82
C ALA A 64 16.84 3.29 23.20
N ILE A 65 16.94 4.62 23.09
CA ILE A 65 15.92 5.45 22.44
C ILE A 65 15.85 5.12 20.94
N LYS A 66 16.99 5.00 20.25
CA LYS A 66 17.01 4.63 18.82
C LYS A 66 16.39 3.26 18.56
N GLU A 67 16.72 2.26 19.39
CA GLU A 67 16.14 0.93 19.28
C GLU A 67 14.61 0.95 19.49
N LEU A 68 14.14 1.69 20.50
CA LEU A 68 12.72 1.83 20.77
C LEU A 68 11.99 2.56 19.64
N SER A 69 12.53 3.68 19.15
CA SER A 69 11.97 4.43 18.02
C SER A 69 11.86 3.56 16.78
N PHE A 70 12.93 2.82 16.42
CA PHE A 70 12.90 1.91 15.28
C PHE A 70 11.83 0.81 15.41
N ALA A 71 11.70 0.22 16.61
CA ALA A 71 10.67 -0.79 16.88
C ALA A 71 9.25 -0.21 16.80
N THR A 72 9.03 0.98 17.35
CA THR A 72 7.73 1.67 17.30
C THR A 72 7.35 2.07 15.87
N ASP A 73 8.28 2.64 15.10
CA ASP A 73 8.06 3.03 13.70
C ASP A 73 7.76 1.81 12.83
N THR A 74 8.47 0.71 13.04
CA THR A 74 8.23 -0.56 12.33
C THR A 74 6.86 -1.13 12.67
N LEU A 75 6.48 -1.16 13.95
CA LEU A 75 5.15 -1.63 14.37
C LEU A 75 4.04 -0.77 13.78
N TRP A 76 4.23 0.54 13.78
CA TRP A 76 3.29 1.49 13.21
C TRP A 76 3.10 1.26 11.70
N LEU A 77 4.19 1.11 10.94
CA LEU A 77 4.13 0.82 9.51
C LEU A 77 3.43 -0.50 9.21
N LEU A 78 3.67 -1.55 10.00
CA LEU A 78 2.98 -2.83 9.85
C LEU A 78 1.48 -2.72 10.14
N LEU A 79 1.09 -1.98 11.18
CA LEU A 79 -0.30 -1.71 11.50
C LEU A 79 -0.99 -0.93 10.36
N CYS A 80 -0.36 0.15 9.88
CA CYS A 80 -0.88 0.92 8.75
C CYS A 80 -0.96 0.08 7.47
N GLY A 81 0.04 -0.75 7.18
CA GLY A 81 0.03 -1.67 6.05
C GLY A 81 -1.12 -2.69 6.14
N ALA A 82 -1.40 -3.21 7.34
CA ALA A 82 -2.53 -4.09 7.56
C ALA A 82 -3.88 -3.38 7.33
N LEU A 83 -4.02 -2.13 7.79
CA LEU A 83 -5.22 -1.32 7.53
C LEU A 83 -5.42 -1.04 6.03
N ILE A 84 -4.34 -0.78 5.28
CA ILE A 84 -4.39 -0.63 3.82
C ILE A 84 -4.79 -1.96 3.17
N PHE A 85 -4.26 -3.08 3.64
CA PHE A 85 -4.70 -4.39 3.16
C PHE A 85 -6.19 -4.62 3.39
N PHE A 86 -6.73 -4.20 4.55
CA PHE A 86 -8.19 -4.23 4.79
C PHE A 86 -9.00 -3.35 3.84
N MET A 87 -8.40 -2.32 3.22
CA MET A 87 -9.08 -1.56 2.17
C MET A 87 -9.44 -2.44 0.98
N GLN A 88 -8.70 -3.51 0.70
CA GLN A 88 -9.04 -4.43 -0.39
C GLN A 88 -10.38 -5.13 -0.19
N ILE A 89 -10.70 -5.48 1.07
CA ILE A 89 -12.02 -6.01 1.42
C ILE A 89 -13.09 -4.90 1.25
N GLY A 90 -12.75 -3.66 1.57
CA GLY A 90 -13.60 -2.49 1.33
C GLY A 90 -13.92 -2.28 -0.15
N PHE A 91 -12.91 -2.29 -1.02
CA PHE A 91 -13.08 -2.19 -2.48
C PHE A 91 -13.89 -3.34 -3.04
N THR A 92 -13.60 -4.57 -2.61
CA THR A 92 -14.39 -5.75 -3.00
C THR A 92 -15.86 -5.56 -2.65
N SER A 93 -16.15 -5.08 -1.44
CA SER A 93 -17.54 -4.85 -0.99
C SER A 93 -18.24 -3.76 -1.80
N LEU A 94 -17.53 -2.66 -2.12
CA LEU A 94 -18.06 -1.58 -2.95
C LEU A 94 -18.31 -2.02 -4.40
N GLU A 95 -17.41 -2.79 -4.99
CA GLU A 95 -17.56 -3.33 -6.34
C GLU A 95 -18.75 -4.28 -6.42
N VAL A 96 -18.83 -5.25 -5.49
CA VAL A 96 -19.94 -6.20 -5.41
C VAL A 96 -21.28 -5.48 -5.24
N GLY A 97 -21.34 -4.44 -4.41
CA GLY A 97 -22.54 -3.62 -4.24
C GLY A 97 -22.92 -2.77 -5.46
N SER A 98 -21.99 -2.54 -6.38
CA SER A 98 -22.18 -1.67 -7.56
C SER A 98 -22.47 -2.43 -8.86
N VAL A 99 -22.59 -3.76 -8.79
CA VAL A 99 -22.84 -4.62 -9.95
C VAL A 99 -24.08 -5.47 -9.81
N ARG A 100 -24.51 -6.09 -10.91
CA ARG A 100 -25.59 -7.07 -10.92
C ARG A 100 -25.13 -8.37 -10.25
N ILE A 101 -26.08 -9.06 -9.63
CA ILE A 101 -25.85 -10.33 -8.92
C ILE A 101 -25.16 -11.40 -9.80
N ALA A 102 -25.45 -11.40 -11.10
CA ALA A 102 -24.86 -12.33 -12.06
C ALA A 102 -23.34 -12.12 -12.30
N SER A 103 -22.78 -10.98 -11.89
CA SER A 103 -21.36 -10.67 -12.06
C SER A 103 -20.57 -10.68 -10.75
N VAL A 104 -21.22 -10.93 -9.61
CA VAL A 104 -20.61 -10.89 -8.28
C VAL A 104 -19.47 -11.91 -8.15
N GLU A 105 -19.67 -13.15 -8.60
CA GLU A 105 -18.64 -14.20 -8.53
C GLU A 105 -17.37 -13.82 -9.28
N SER A 106 -17.52 -13.27 -10.49
CA SER A 106 -16.40 -12.80 -11.32
C SER A 106 -15.62 -11.68 -10.63
N ILE A 107 -16.31 -10.77 -9.93
CA ILE A 107 -15.69 -9.66 -9.22
C ILE A 107 -14.95 -10.13 -7.96
N LEU A 108 -15.53 -11.05 -7.20
CA LEU A 108 -14.88 -11.63 -6.03
C LEU A 108 -13.59 -12.34 -6.45
N LEU A 109 -13.66 -13.17 -7.50
CA LEU A 109 -12.48 -13.87 -8.02
C LEU A 109 -11.40 -12.88 -8.50
N LYS A 110 -11.80 -11.84 -9.23
CA LYS A 110 -10.91 -10.79 -9.71
C LYS A 110 -10.17 -10.10 -8.56
N ASN A 111 -10.87 -9.72 -7.49
CA ASN A 111 -10.26 -9.02 -6.35
C ASN A 111 -9.25 -9.90 -5.60
N VAL A 112 -9.55 -11.19 -5.39
CA VAL A 112 -8.60 -12.12 -4.74
C VAL A 112 -7.35 -12.30 -5.61
N LEU A 113 -7.53 -12.51 -6.91
CA LEU A 113 -6.41 -12.70 -7.83
C LEU A 113 -5.61 -11.41 -8.04
N ASP A 114 -6.23 -10.23 -7.96
CA ASP A 114 -5.57 -8.93 -8.05
C ASP A 114 -4.51 -8.76 -6.95
N ILE A 115 -4.84 -9.14 -5.72
CA ILE A 115 -3.92 -9.08 -4.58
C ILE A 115 -2.75 -10.06 -4.79
N CYS A 116 -3.03 -11.29 -5.24
CA CYS A 116 -2.01 -12.31 -5.48
C CYS A 116 -1.04 -11.91 -6.60
N VAL A 117 -1.58 -11.52 -7.77
CA VAL A 117 -0.80 -11.11 -8.94
C VAL A 117 -0.07 -9.81 -8.64
N GLY A 118 -0.74 -8.83 -8.05
CA GLY A 118 -0.15 -7.57 -7.66
C GLY A 118 0.98 -7.74 -6.64
N GLY A 119 0.84 -8.63 -5.66
CA GLY A 119 1.94 -8.98 -4.75
C GLY A 119 3.14 -9.57 -5.45
N PHE A 120 2.92 -10.50 -6.36
CA PHE A 120 4.00 -11.08 -7.16
C PHE A 120 4.68 -10.05 -8.07
N CYS A 121 3.91 -9.21 -8.78
CA CYS A 121 4.48 -8.20 -9.68
C CYS A 121 5.20 -7.07 -8.94
N TRP A 122 4.67 -6.64 -7.79
CA TRP A 122 5.32 -5.67 -6.92
C TRP A 122 6.64 -6.21 -6.37
N TRP A 123 6.64 -7.46 -5.91
CA TRP A 123 7.85 -8.16 -5.49
C TRP A 123 8.86 -8.29 -6.64
N ALA A 124 8.43 -8.73 -7.82
CA ALA A 124 9.33 -9.06 -8.92
C ALA A 124 9.95 -7.84 -9.61
N THR A 125 9.20 -6.74 -9.73
CA THR A 125 9.60 -5.57 -10.54
C THR A 125 9.16 -4.24 -9.96
N GLY A 126 7.97 -4.17 -9.35
CA GLY A 126 7.39 -2.88 -8.98
C GLY A 126 8.18 -2.13 -7.91
N PHE A 127 8.61 -2.81 -6.85
CA PHE A 127 9.39 -2.17 -5.81
C PHE A 127 10.74 -1.66 -6.31
N ALA A 128 11.38 -2.43 -7.21
CA ALA A 128 12.60 -2.05 -7.90
C ALA A 128 12.42 -0.71 -8.61
N ILE A 129 11.42 -0.62 -9.50
CA ILE A 129 11.23 0.54 -10.36
C ILE A 129 10.87 1.77 -9.53
N ALA A 130 10.11 1.61 -8.44
CA ALA A 130 9.74 2.73 -7.58
C ALA A 130 10.96 3.39 -6.89
N TYR A 131 11.89 2.58 -6.38
CA TYR A 131 12.90 3.08 -5.45
C TYR A 131 14.36 2.86 -5.88
N SER A 132 14.65 2.04 -6.88
CA SER A 132 16.02 1.73 -7.31
C SER A 132 16.51 2.57 -8.49
N LEU A 133 15.70 3.45 -9.09
CA LEU A 133 15.99 4.08 -10.39
C LEU A 133 17.23 4.99 -10.44
N HIS A 134 17.78 5.43 -9.29
CA HIS A 134 18.83 6.45 -9.25
C HIS A 134 20.12 6.04 -8.54
N GLU A 135 20.15 4.90 -7.85
CA GLU A 135 21.40 4.27 -7.42
C GLU A 135 21.97 3.45 -8.59
N SER A 136 22.89 4.06 -9.34
CA SER A 136 23.66 3.47 -10.45
C SER A 136 22.94 3.27 -11.80
N GLN A 137 23.73 3.40 -12.87
CA GLN A 137 23.35 3.55 -14.28
C GLN A 137 22.63 2.34 -14.93
N HIS A 138 21.98 1.46 -14.17
CA HIS A 138 21.39 0.20 -14.66
C HIS A 138 19.96 -0.10 -14.16
N ALA A 139 19.30 0.85 -13.52
CA ALA A 139 18.05 0.57 -12.81
C ALA A 139 16.78 0.47 -13.65
N PHE A 140 16.86 0.58 -14.99
CA PHE A 140 15.71 0.37 -15.87
C PHE A 140 15.34 -1.12 -15.99
N PHE A 141 16.29 -2.04 -15.75
CA PHE A 141 16.03 -3.48 -15.67
C PHE A 141 17.06 -4.16 -14.76
N GLY A 142 16.61 -4.65 -13.60
CA GLY A 142 17.24 -5.85 -13.03
C GLY A 142 18.13 -5.73 -11.79
N GLN A 143 18.10 -4.63 -11.03
CA GLN A 143 18.62 -4.71 -9.65
C GLN A 143 17.56 -5.11 -8.61
N GLY A 144 16.28 -4.80 -8.79
CA GLY A 144 15.27 -5.19 -7.79
C GLY A 144 14.69 -6.60 -7.87
N LEU A 145 15.31 -7.49 -8.66
CA LEU A 145 15.22 -8.94 -8.41
C LEU A 145 16.24 -9.40 -7.35
N LEU A 146 17.25 -8.58 -7.02
CA LEU A 146 18.37 -8.92 -6.12
C LEU A 146 18.53 -7.96 -4.93
N SER A 147 18.00 -6.73 -4.99
CA SER A 147 17.90 -5.83 -3.83
C SER A 147 16.66 -6.18 -3.02
N TRP A 148 16.75 -7.30 -2.29
CA TRP A 148 15.80 -7.67 -1.25
C TRP A 148 15.73 -6.54 -0.20
N PRO A 149 14.53 -6.19 0.34
CA PRO A 149 14.44 -5.24 1.43
C PRO A 149 15.30 -5.68 2.61
N ARG A 150 15.89 -4.71 3.31
CA ARG A 150 16.76 -4.95 4.45
C ARG A 150 16.05 -5.80 5.49
N ASP A 151 16.59 -6.98 5.74
CA ASP A 151 16.18 -7.87 6.81
C ASP A 151 17.26 -7.87 7.91
N SER A 152 16.85 -8.21 9.12
CA SER A 152 17.68 -8.47 10.31
C SER A 152 18.92 -9.35 10.04
N THR A 153 18.88 -10.19 9.00
CA THR A 153 19.96 -11.08 8.58
C THR A 153 20.96 -10.46 7.61
N ASN A 154 20.62 -9.36 6.92
CA ASN A 154 21.51 -8.66 6.00
C ASN A 154 21.26 -7.14 6.04
N PRO A 155 21.84 -6.42 7.03
CA PRO A 155 21.71 -4.97 7.15
C PRO A 155 22.37 -4.18 6.00
N ALA A 156 23.10 -4.84 5.10
CA ALA A 156 23.69 -4.25 3.89
C ALA A 156 22.82 -4.45 2.62
N ALA A 157 21.74 -5.23 2.69
CA ALA A 157 20.82 -5.44 1.57
C ALA A 157 19.75 -4.35 1.54
N GLY A 158 20.02 -3.25 0.84
CA GLY A 158 19.01 -2.25 0.46
C GLY A 158 18.69 -1.17 1.50
N THR A 159 18.17 -0.05 1.00
CA THR A 159 17.86 1.16 1.77
C THR A 159 16.53 1.07 2.53
N PHE A 160 15.64 0.16 2.13
CA PHE A 160 14.26 0.03 2.65
C PHE A 160 14.04 -1.25 3.45
N SER A 161 13.20 -1.20 4.48
CA SER A 161 12.83 -2.35 5.31
C SER A 161 11.68 -3.19 4.72
N LEU A 162 11.51 -4.42 5.21
CA LEU A 162 10.36 -5.26 4.84
C LEU A 162 9.00 -4.63 5.24
N SER A 163 8.95 -3.84 6.31
CA SER A 163 7.72 -3.15 6.73
C SER A 163 7.33 -2.06 5.73
N GLU A 164 8.30 -1.33 5.18
CA GLU A 164 8.07 -0.35 4.11
C GLU A 164 7.64 -1.02 2.81
N TRP A 165 8.26 -2.15 2.46
CA TRP A 165 7.84 -2.95 1.30
C TRP A 165 6.37 -3.36 1.40
N PHE A 166 5.96 -3.90 2.56
CA PHE A 166 4.59 -4.33 2.81
C PHE A 166 3.60 -3.17 2.76
N PHE A 167 3.97 -2.04 3.36
CA PHE A 167 3.17 -0.82 3.33
C PHE A 167 2.92 -0.33 1.90
N HIS A 168 3.96 -0.29 1.05
CA HIS A 168 3.82 0.16 -0.33
C HIS A 168 3.13 -0.85 -1.26
N TRP A 169 3.25 -2.15 -0.99
CA TRP A 169 2.49 -3.18 -1.71
C TRP A 169 0.97 -2.99 -1.58
N GLY A 170 0.50 -2.63 -0.38
CA GLY A 170 -0.91 -2.32 -0.16
C GLY A 170 -1.40 -1.16 -1.05
N TYR A 171 -0.59 -0.13 -1.23
CA TYR A 171 -0.92 1.00 -2.10
C TYR A 171 -0.86 0.66 -3.59
N SER A 172 0.12 -0.13 -4.02
CA SER A 172 0.26 -0.51 -5.43
C SER A 172 -0.94 -1.33 -5.91
N THR A 173 -1.38 -2.29 -5.11
CA THR A 173 -2.59 -3.08 -5.38
C THR A 173 -3.85 -2.22 -5.32
N THR A 174 -3.91 -1.23 -4.42
CA THR A 174 -5.01 -0.26 -4.37
C THR A 174 -5.14 0.56 -5.67
N ALA A 175 -4.02 0.96 -6.28
CA ALA A 175 -4.08 1.69 -7.56
C ALA A 175 -4.70 0.86 -8.69
N ALA A 176 -4.42 -0.46 -8.74
CA ALA A 176 -5.01 -1.38 -9.71
C ALA A 176 -6.51 -1.64 -9.44
N THR A 177 -6.90 -1.85 -8.18
CA THR A 177 -8.30 -2.12 -7.80
C THR A 177 -9.24 -0.93 -8.05
N ILE A 178 -8.75 0.31 -8.09
CA ILE A 178 -9.59 1.45 -8.50
C ILE A 178 -10.11 1.28 -9.95
N VAL A 179 -9.28 0.72 -10.82
CA VAL A 179 -9.59 0.54 -12.25
C VAL A 179 -10.61 -0.58 -12.43
N SER A 180 -10.47 -1.63 -11.62
CA SER A 180 -11.35 -2.78 -11.51
C SER A 180 -12.82 -2.38 -11.39
N GLY A 181 -13.16 -1.43 -10.51
CA GLY A 181 -14.53 -0.92 -10.36
C GLY A 181 -15.02 -0.11 -11.56
N GLY A 182 -14.14 0.69 -12.18
CA GLY A 182 -14.45 1.50 -13.36
C GLY A 182 -14.82 0.67 -14.59
N ILE A 183 -14.23 -0.51 -14.74
CA ILE A 183 -14.44 -1.40 -15.90
C ILE A 183 -15.31 -2.63 -15.60
N ALA A 184 -15.92 -2.69 -14.42
CA ALA A 184 -16.73 -3.82 -13.98
C ALA A 184 -17.85 -4.22 -14.97
N GLU A 185 -18.21 -5.52 -14.96
CA GLU A 185 -19.24 -6.19 -15.79
C GLU A 185 -18.91 -6.37 -17.28
N ARG A 186 -17.87 -5.72 -17.81
CA ARG A 186 -17.55 -5.70 -19.26
C ARG A 186 -16.12 -6.15 -19.60
N THR A 187 -15.40 -6.70 -18.63
CA THR A 187 -14.04 -7.23 -18.81
C THR A 187 -13.96 -8.69 -18.44
N ARG A 188 -13.19 -9.45 -19.23
CA ARG A 188 -12.78 -10.80 -18.84
C ARG A 188 -11.77 -10.73 -17.70
N VAL A 189 -11.84 -11.67 -16.77
CA VAL A 189 -10.95 -11.74 -15.61
C VAL A 189 -9.48 -11.81 -16.05
N GLU A 190 -9.17 -12.65 -17.04
CA GLU A 190 -7.81 -12.81 -17.57
C GLU A 190 -7.22 -11.50 -18.11
N SER A 191 -7.99 -10.74 -18.89
CA SER A 191 -7.56 -9.45 -19.42
C SER A 191 -7.31 -8.43 -18.30
N TYR A 192 -8.12 -8.48 -17.25
CA TYR A 192 -7.91 -7.64 -16.07
C TYR A 192 -6.63 -8.04 -15.32
N LEU A 193 -6.31 -9.33 -15.18
CA LEU A 193 -5.09 -9.75 -14.48
C LEU A 193 -3.82 -9.32 -15.20
N ILE A 194 -3.81 -9.36 -16.54
CA ILE A 194 -2.71 -8.82 -17.34
C ILE A 194 -2.59 -7.31 -17.13
N TYR A 195 -3.72 -6.60 -17.14
CA TYR A 195 -3.75 -5.17 -16.85
C TYR A 195 -3.19 -4.86 -15.45
N SER A 196 -3.65 -5.57 -14.42
CA SER A 196 -3.20 -5.41 -13.03
C SER A 196 -1.70 -5.67 -12.89
N ALA A 197 -1.18 -6.73 -13.51
CA ALA A 197 0.25 -7.03 -13.53
C ALA A 197 1.08 -5.88 -14.12
N ILE A 198 0.63 -5.28 -15.23
CA ILE A 198 1.31 -4.13 -15.86
C ILE A 198 1.17 -2.87 -14.99
N MET A 199 -0.01 -2.64 -14.42
CA MET A 199 -0.28 -1.49 -13.56
C MET A 199 0.62 -1.51 -12.32
N VAL A 200 0.65 -2.64 -11.61
CA VAL A 200 1.42 -2.82 -10.36
C VAL A 200 2.92 -3.00 -10.61
N GLY A 201 3.28 -3.71 -11.68
CA GLY A 201 4.68 -4.02 -12.00
C GLY A 201 5.43 -2.89 -12.70
N VAL A 202 4.73 -1.99 -13.40
CA VAL A 202 5.39 -0.97 -14.24
C VAL A 202 4.79 0.43 -14.07
N ILE A 203 3.51 0.62 -14.36
CA ILE A 203 2.92 1.96 -14.47
C ILE A 203 2.92 2.70 -13.12
N TYR A 204 2.34 2.09 -12.09
CA TYR A 204 2.29 2.67 -10.75
C TYR A 204 3.69 2.91 -10.16
N PRO A 205 4.63 1.94 -10.19
CA PRO A 205 6.02 2.17 -9.78
C PRO A 205 6.71 3.36 -10.44
N LEU A 206 6.48 3.59 -11.74
CA LEU A 206 7.04 4.75 -12.44
C LEU A 206 6.47 6.07 -11.91
N VAL A 207 5.17 6.11 -11.59
CA VAL A 207 4.59 7.30 -10.96
C VAL A 207 5.21 7.52 -9.58
N VAL A 208 5.36 6.46 -8.77
CA VAL A 208 6.02 6.53 -7.46
C VAL A 208 7.46 7.04 -7.58
N SER A 209 8.22 6.59 -8.58
CA SER A 209 9.60 7.03 -8.76
C SER A 209 9.73 8.49 -9.16
N TRP A 210 8.71 9.06 -9.80
CA TRP A 210 8.69 10.48 -10.13
C TRP A 210 8.32 11.35 -8.93
N THR A 211 7.43 10.87 -8.05
CA THR A 211 6.78 11.70 -7.01
C THR A 211 7.27 11.44 -5.58
N TRP A 212 7.40 10.18 -5.18
CA TRP A 212 7.64 9.76 -3.80
C TRP A 212 9.06 9.30 -3.55
N ASN A 213 9.78 8.93 -4.61
CA ASN A 213 11.22 8.78 -4.52
C ASN A 213 11.87 10.15 -4.21
N PRO A 214 12.75 10.26 -3.20
CA PRO A 214 13.46 11.50 -2.87
C PRO A 214 14.17 12.14 -4.07
N ASP A 215 14.70 11.33 -4.99
CA ASP A 215 15.40 11.77 -6.20
C ASP A 215 14.48 11.95 -7.41
N GLY A 216 13.18 11.73 -7.23
CA GLY A 216 12.18 11.85 -8.29
C GLY A 216 12.15 13.24 -8.90
N TRP A 217 12.05 13.31 -10.22
CA TRP A 217 12.16 14.58 -10.95
C TRP A 217 11.07 15.60 -10.56
N LEU A 218 9.87 15.16 -10.14
CA LEU A 218 8.82 16.08 -9.67
C LEU A 218 9.15 16.70 -8.29
N ARG A 219 10.05 16.08 -7.53
CA ARG A 219 10.56 16.63 -6.26
C ARG A 219 11.76 17.54 -6.47
N THR A 220 12.60 17.26 -7.46
CA THR A 220 13.93 17.88 -7.59
C THR A 220 14.06 18.91 -8.72
N SER A 221 13.19 18.84 -9.74
CA SER A 221 13.37 19.65 -10.97
C SER A 221 12.69 21.02 -10.94
N PHE A 222 11.93 21.35 -9.90
CA PHE A 222 11.15 22.58 -9.81
C PHE A 222 11.47 23.36 -8.52
N ASP A 223 11.38 24.69 -8.58
CA ASP A 223 11.55 25.56 -7.41
C ASP A 223 10.51 25.27 -6.30
N SER A 224 9.34 24.76 -6.70
CA SER A 224 8.31 24.24 -5.80
C SER A 224 8.19 22.72 -5.99
N PRO A 225 8.72 21.90 -5.08
CA PRO A 225 8.64 20.44 -5.16
C PRO A 225 7.18 19.96 -5.14
N TYR A 226 6.90 18.88 -5.87
CA TYR A 226 5.62 18.18 -5.76
C TYR A 226 5.49 17.47 -4.41
N TYR A 227 4.34 17.65 -3.76
CA TYR A 227 4.00 16.99 -2.51
C TYR A 227 2.63 16.29 -2.61
N ASP A 228 2.64 14.99 -2.36
CA ASP A 228 1.45 14.18 -2.15
C ASP A 228 1.68 13.31 -0.93
N TYR A 229 0.94 13.54 0.15
CA TYR A 229 1.24 12.91 1.43
C TYR A 229 0.78 11.45 1.48
N ALA A 230 -0.46 11.19 1.06
CA ALA A 230 -1.12 9.89 1.22
C ALA A 230 -1.61 9.27 -0.11
N GLY A 231 -1.26 9.87 -1.25
CA GLY A 231 -1.47 9.25 -2.57
C GLY A 231 -2.74 9.71 -3.29
N SER A 232 -3.17 10.94 -3.04
CA SER A 232 -4.29 11.56 -3.77
C SER A 232 -4.03 11.62 -5.28
N GLY A 233 -2.80 11.96 -5.68
CA GLY A 233 -2.32 11.87 -7.05
C GLY A 233 -1.74 10.50 -7.35
N VAL A 234 -0.78 10.06 -6.55
CA VAL A 234 0.05 8.87 -6.85
C VAL A 234 -0.79 7.60 -6.94
N ILE A 235 -1.79 7.44 -6.09
CA ILE A 235 -2.67 6.26 -6.06
C ILE A 235 -4.00 6.58 -6.76
N HIS A 236 -4.75 7.54 -6.22
CA HIS A 236 -6.14 7.75 -6.62
C HIS A 236 -6.29 8.37 -8.01
N LEU A 237 -5.48 9.38 -8.36
CA LEU A 237 -5.49 9.93 -9.72
C LEU A 237 -4.95 8.92 -10.73
N THR A 238 -3.84 8.23 -10.42
CA THR A 238 -3.28 7.19 -11.31
C THR A 238 -4.30 6.09 -11.60
N GLY A 239 -4.93 5.53 -10.56
CA GLY A 239 -6.01 4.54 -10.71
C GLY A 239 -7.25 5.13 -11.38
N GLY A 240 -7.62 6.37 -11.07
CA GLY A 240 -8.77 7.06 -11.65
C GLY A 240 -8.63 7.33 -13.15
N ILE A 241 -7.44 7.74 -13.59
CA ILE A 241 -7.14 7.91 -15.02
C ILE A 241 -7.10 6.56 -15.73
N GLY A 242 -6.58 5.51 -15.10
CA GLY A 242 -6.66 4.14 -15.62
C GLY A 242 -8.11 3.67 -15.77
N ALA A 243 -8.96 3.91 -14.75
CA ALA A 243 -10.39 3.62 -14.77
C ALA A 243 -11.12 4.37 -15.88
N LEU A 244 -10.84 5.66 -16.03
CA LEU A 244 -11.42 6.51 -17.07
C LEU A 244 -11.00 6.02 -18.46
N THR A 245 -9.72 5.76 -18.67
CA THR A 245 -9.18 5.27 -19.95
C THR A 245 -9.80 3.92 -20.31
N GLY A 246 -9.84 2.97 -19.37
CA GLY A 246 -10.51 1.69 -19.56
C GLY A 246 -12.00 1.86 -19.87
N ALA A 247 -12.68 2.79 -19.20
CA ALA A 247 -14.09 3.05 -19.44
C ALA A 247 -14.38 3.62 -20.84
N VAL A 248 -13.51 4.48 -21.35
CA VAL A 248 -13.58 5.04 -22.71
C VAL A 248 -13.33 3.95 -23.75
N VAL A 249 -12.29 3.13 -23.58
CA VAL A 249 -11.92 2.08 -24.53
C VAL A 249 -12.99 0.98 -24.61
N LEU A 250 -13.57 0.58 -23.48
CA LEU A 250 -14.56 -0.49 -23.45
C LEU A 250 -15.97 -0.04 -23.87
N GLY A 251 -16.27 1.26 -23.80
CA GLY A 251 -17.60 1.80 -24.12
C GLY A 251 -18.69 1.42 -23.08
N PRO A 252 -19.87 2.05 -23.12
CA PRO A 252 -20.86 1.96 -22.05
C PRO A 252 -21.38 0.55 -21.78
N ARG A 253 -21.81 0.29 -20.54
CA ARG A 253 -22.47 -0.98 -20.18
C ARG A 253 -23.76 -1.14 -21.00
N SER A 254 -24.03 -2.37 -21.44
CA SER A 254 -25.21 -2.70 -22.23
C SER A 254 -26.50 -2.24 -21.54
N GLY A 255 -27.31 -1.47 -22.27
CA GLY A 255 -28.58 -0.93 -21.78
C GLY A 255 -28.47 0.20 -20.74
N ARG A 256 -27.28 0.80 -20.53
CA ARG A 256 -27.11 1.95 -19.63
C ARG A 256 -27.71 3.23 -20.21
N PHE A 257 -27.51 3.46 -21.50
CA PHE A 257 -28.05 4.61 -22.23
C PHE A 257 -29.16 4.12 -23.16
N LYS A 258 -30.31 4.80 -23.14
CA LYS A 258 -31.31 4.64 -24.20
C LYS A 258 -30.82 5.47 -25.39
N GLU A 259 -30.95 4.95 -26.60
CA GLU A 259 -30.77 5.77 -27.80
C GLU A 259 -31.75 6.96 -27.69
N GLY A 260 -31.20 8.17 -27.82
CA GLY A 260 -31.95 9.42 -27.71
C GLY A 260 -32.85 9.65 -28.91
#